data_AF-A0A5J6P886-F1
#
_entry.id   AF-A0A5J6P886-F1
#
_cell.length_a   1.000
_cell.length_b   1.000
_cell.length_c   1.000
_cell.angle_alpha   90.00
_cell.angle_beta   90.00
_cell.angle_gamma   90.00
#
_symmetry.space_group_name_H-M   'P 1'
#
loop_
_entity.id
_entity.type
_entity.pdbx_description
1 polymer ?
#
loop_
_entity_poly.entity_id
_entity_poly.type
_entity_poly.pdbx_seq_one_letter_code
_entity_poly.pdbx_strand_id
1 'polypeptide(L)'
;MQVFEQYDPRNPQPKHQLLRFFKSPQEENNGTDFFFLTQDKHLLVYREQRHTYPPTSDYKPGQTELFANQFEMPLEAIRWLIDVIEQKFFKSPENGGLSAHKISYEEIVAGEDLHVMRSANAGCPHTGYVITNGSRHSHFDSDDLQTLALSDPWLFQNGLMDFLKELANKYEQGTL
;
A
#
# COMPACT_ATOMS: atom_id res chain seq x y z
N MET A 1 -13.50 -4.32 15.06
CA MET A 1 -12.30 -4.15 14.21
C MET A 1 -11.11 -3.88 15.11
N GLN A 2 -9.99 -4.55 14.88
CA GLN A 2 -8.76 -4.33 15.65
C GLN A 2 -8.20 -2.94 15.33
N VAL A 3 -7.72 -2.24 16.35
CA VAL A 3 -7.03 -0.94 16.22
C VAL A 3 -5.54 -1.19 16.27
N PHE A 4 -4.80 -0.63 15.32
CA PHE A 4 -3.35 -0.66 15.27
C PHE A 4 -2.82 0.72 15.66
N GLU A 5 -1.66 0.76 16.30
CA GLU A 5 -0.93 2.01 16.47
C GLU A 5 -0.10 2.25 15.21
N GLN A 6 0.20 3.51 14.90
CA GLN A 6 1.16 3.80 13.83
C GLN A 6 2.52 3.18 14.19
N TYR A 7 3.08 2.40 13.27
CA TYR A 7 4.41 1.81 13.42
C TYR A 7 5.48 2.90 13.50
N ASP A 8 6.49 2.71 14.34
CA ASP A 8 7.68 3.54 14.38
C ASP A 8 8.93 2.69 14.11
N PRO A 9 9.58 2.82 12.93
CA PRO A 9 10.78 2.06 12.63
C PRO A 9 11.96 2.37 13.57
N ARG A 10 11.91 3.50 14.28
CA ARG A 10 12.94 3.88 15.27
C ARG A 10 12.72 3.19 16.62
N ASN A 11 11.54 2.66 16.87
CA ASN A 11 11.17 1.95 18.10
C ASN A 11 10.28 0.72 17.79
N PRO A 12 10.82 -0.29 17.07
CA PRO A 12 10.04 -1.44 16.64
C PRO A 12 9.54 -2.23 17.86
N GLN A 13 8.22 -2.42 17.92
CA GLN A 13 7.59 -3.19 18.98
C GLN A 13 7.62 -4.70 18.68
N PRO A 14 7.79 -5.60 19.69
CA PRO A 14 7.83 -7.05 19.48
C PRO A 14 6.59 -7.65 18.82
N LYS A 15 5.44 -6.95 18.86
CA LYS A 15 4.19 -7.35 18.21
C LYS A 15 4.25 -7.27 16.68
N HIS A 16 5.24 -6.57 16.12
CA HIS A 16 5.41 -6.45 14.67
C HIS A 16 6.52 -7.39 14.19
N GLN A 17 6.23 -8.17 13.16
CA GLN A 17 7.24 -8.92 12.42
C GLN A 17 7.49 -8.23 11.09
N LEU A 18 8.73 -7.79 10.85
CA LEU A 18 9.13 -7.24 9.55
C LEU A 18 9.22 -8.35 8.51
N LEU A 19 8.38 -8.29 7.50
CA LEU A 19 8.39 -9.22 6.37
C LEU A 19 9.35 -8.77 5.28
N ARG A 20 9.30 -7.48 4.93
CA ARG A 20 10.15 -6.91 3.89
C ARG A 20 10.28 -5.41 4.00
N PHE A 21 11.44 -4.94 3.57
CA PHE A 21 11.75 -3.53 3.40
C PHE A 21 11.97 -3.24 1.91
N PHE A 22 11.35 -2.17 1.42
CA PHE A 22 11.59 -1.64 0.08
C PHE A 22 12.00 -0.17 0.17
N LYS A 23 13.02 0.22 -0.60
CA LYS A 23 13.20 1.63 -0.97
C LYS A 23 12.40 1.89 -2.23
N SER A 24 11.74 3.04 -2.31
CA SER A 24 11.04 3.47 -3.50
C SER A 24 11.99 3.40 -4.70
N PRO A 25 11.59 2.74 -5.80
CA PRO A 25 12.42 2.62 -6.99
C PRO A 25 12.54 3.94 -7.78
N GLN A 26 11.80 4.99 -7.41
CA GLN A 26 11.88 6.31 -8.06
C GLN A 26 11.92 7.44 -7.00
N GLU A 27 13.05 8.14 -6.92
CA GLU A 27 13.21 9.58 -7.16
C GLU A 27 14.59 10.06 -6.70
N GLU A 28 15.26 10.84 -7.56
CA GLU A 28 16.62 11.36 -7.35
C GLU A 28 16.74 12.35 -6.18
N ASN A 29 15.67 12.70 -5.45
CA ASN A 29 15.77 13.69 -4.37
C ASN A 29 14.92 13.50 -3.10
N ASN A 30 14.07 12.47 -2.95
CA ASN A 30 13.28 12.28 -1.71
C ASN A 30 12.83 10.82 -1.56
N GLY A 31 13.77 9.93 -1.24
CA GLY A 31 13.51 8.49 -1.06
C GLY A 31 12.35 8.23 -0.11
N THR A 32 11.43 7.37 -0.54
CA THR A 32 10.36 6.82 0.32
C THR A 32 10.75 5.41 0.74
N ASP A 33 10.70 5.12 2.02
CA ASP A 33 10.98 3.81 2.59
C ASP A 33 9.64 3.13 2.95
N PHE A 34 9.50 1.85 2.59
CA PHE A 34 8.31 1.04 2.86
C PHE A 34 8.67 -0.18 3.70
N PHE A 35 7.90 -0.37 4.77
CA PHE A 35 8.03 -1.48 5.72
C PHE A 35 6.76 -2.31 5.66
N PHE A 36 6.87 -3.53 5.15
CA PHE A 36 5.81 -4.52 5.16
C PHE A 36 5.97 -5.35 6.42
N LEU A 37 4.98 -5.26 7.31
CA LEU A 37 4.99 -5.86 8.63
C LEU A 37 3.73 -6.71 8.80
N THR A 38 3.79 -7.71 9.66
CA THR A 38 2.58 -8.35 10.19
C THR A 38 2.39 -8.01 11.65
N GLN A 39 1.12 -7.90 12.03
CA GLN A 39 0.68 -7.95 13.41
C GLN A 39 -0.63 -8.75 13.41
N ASP A 40 -0.66 -9.84 14.18
CA ASP A 40 -1.78 -10.80 14.22
C ASP A 40 -2.17 -11.29 12.82
N LYS A 41 -3.39 -11.02 12.35
CA LYS A 41 -3.90 -11.42 11.04
C LYS A 41 -3.89 -10.30 10.00
N HIS A 42 -3.11 -9.24 10.23
CA HIS A 42 -3.07 -8.06 9.37
C HIS A 42 -1.69 -7.80 8.79
N LEU A 43 -1.70 -7.37 7.52
CA LEU A 43 -0.57 -6.71 6.89
C LEU A 43 -0.63 -5.23 7.25
N LEU A 44 0.49 -4.71 7.75
CA LEU A 44 0.74 -3.29 7.95
C LEU A 44 1.77 -2.86 6.91
N VAL A 45 1.47 -1.81 6.16
CA VAL A 45 2.41 -1.17 5.23
C VAL A 45 2.67 0.24 5.75
N TYR A 46 3.78 0.39 6.46
CA TYR A 46 4.25 1.70 6.91
C TYR A 46 5.13 2.32 5.83
N ARG A 47 4.84 3.56 5.50
CA ARG A 47 5.54 4.38 4.50
C ARG A 47 6.13 5.59 5.20
N GLU A 48 7.41 5.86 4.99
CA GLU A 48 8.02 7.14 5.38
C GLU A 48 8.71 7.81 4.19
N GLN A 49 8.52 9.12 4.06
CA GLN A 49 9.13 9.94 3.04
C GLN A 49 9.79 11.14 3.69
N ARG A 50 11.05 11.39 3.33
CA ARG A 50 11.72 12.65 3.67
C ARG A 50 11.44 13.65 2.58
N HIS A 51 11.07 14.86 2.95
CA HIS A 51 10.89 15.97 2.02
C HIS A 51 11.72 17.15 2.49
N THR A 52 12.66 17.58 1.66
CA THR A 52 13.39 18.84 1.92
C THR A 52 12.80 19.95 1.09
N TYR A 53 12.28 20.97 1.77
CA TYR A 53 11.75 22.16 1.12
C TYR A 53 12.90 22.96 0.46
N PRO A 54 12.68 23.53 -0.73
CA PRO A 54 13.70 24.34 -1.37
C PRO A 54 14.06 25.55 -0.48
N PRO A 55 15.31 26.06 -0.53
CA PRO A 55 15.71 27.26 0.20
C PRO A 55 14.86 28.50 -0.12
N THR A 56 14.15 28.48 -1.25
CA THR A 56 13.24 29.53 -1.72
C THR A 56 11.79 29.32 -1.30
N SER A 57 11.47 28.32 -0.49
CA SER A 57 10.10 28.06 -0.04
C SER A 57 9.60 29.18 0.89
N ASP A 58 8.40 29.68 0.66
CA ASP A 58 7.74 30.67 1.55
C ASP A 58 7.21 30.06 2.86
N TYR A 59 7.17 28.72 2.95
CA TYR A 59 6.64 28.02 4.14
C TYR A 59 7.76 27.59 5.08
N LYS A 60 8.70 26.76 4.60
CA LYS A 60 9.76 26.16 5.43
C LYS A 60 11.10 26.07 4.68
N PRO A 61 11.72 27.21 4.34
CA PRO A 61 12.88 27.24 3.46
C PRO A 61 14.05 26.42 4.00
N GLY A 62 14.49 25.42 3.22
CA GLY A 62 15.62 24.55 3.55
C GLY A 62 15.39 23.55 4.68
N GLN A 63 14.17 23.45 5.24
CA GLN A 63 13.86 22.47 6.28
C GLN A 63 13.53 21.11 5.67
N THR A 64 13.82 20.04 6.41
CA THR A 64 13.43 18.67 6.06
C THR A 64 12.31 18.20 6.98
N GLU A 65 11.24 17.69 6.39
CA GLU A 65 10.16 17.02 7.10
C GLU A 65 10.12 15.53 6.79
N LEU A 66 9.56 14.77 7.74
CA LEU A 66 9.28 13.35 7.57
C LEU A 66 7.76 13.19 7.51
N PHE A 67 7.26 12.73 6.37
CA PHE A 67 5.88 12.34 6.17
C PHE A 67 5.76 10.84 6.36
N ALA A 68 4.89 10.40 7.24
CA ALA A 68 4.70 8.99 7.55
C ALA A 68 3.22 8.61 7.49
N ASN A 69 2.94 7.48 6.86
CA ASN A 69 1.59 6.97 6.64
C ASN A 69 1.58 5.47 6.94
N GLN A 70 0.42 4.92 7.32
CA GLN A 70 0.26 3.48 7.50
C GLN A 70 -1.03 3.03 6.81
N PHE A 71 -0.91 1.97 6.01
CA PHE A 71 -2.04 1.26 5.41
C PHE A 71 -2.13 -0.12 6.05
N GLU A 72 -3.34 -0.56 6.36
CA GLU A 72 -3.61 -1.83 7.02
C GLU A 72 -4.65 -2.61 6.24
N MET A 73 -4.46 -3.91 6.11
CA MET A 73 -5.48 -4.82 5.58
C MET A 73 -5.33 -6.22 6.16
N PRO A 74 -6.41 -7.03 6.19
CA PRO A 74 -6.31 -8.44 6.56
C PRO A 74 -5.31 -9.18 5.65
N LEU A 75 -4.54 -10.12 6.19
CA LEU A 75 -3.63 -10.96 5.39
C LEU A 75 -4.39 -11.77 4.34
N GLU A 76 -5.62 -12.17 4.64
CA GLU A 76 -6.57 -12.82 3.70
C GLU A 76 -6.81 -11.96 2.44
N ALA A 77 -6.72 -10.63 2.56
CA ALA A 77 -6.95 -9.72 1.44
C ALA A 77 -5.78 -9.63 0.45
N ILE A 78 -4.61 -10.18 0.77
CA ILE A 78 -3.48 -10.17 -0.16
C ILE A 78 -3.80 -10.99 -1.41
N ARG A 79 -4.38 -12.20 -1.24
CA ARG A 79 -4.82 -13.03 -2.36
C ARG A 79 -5.86 -12.30 -3.20
N TRP A 80 -6.87 -11.74 -2.55
CA TRP A 80 -7.92 -10.96 -3.21
C TRP A 80 -7.33 -9.81 -4.03
N LEU A 81 -6.38 -9.04 -3.50
CA LEU A 81 -5.73 -7.95 -4.22
C LEU A 81 -5.03 -8.43 -5.49
N ILE A 82 -4.29 -9.55 -5.41
CA ILE A 82 -3.62 -10.15 -6.56
C ILE A 82 -4.65 -10.56 -7.61
N ASP A 83 -5.71 -11.25 -7.20
CA ASP A 83 -6.77 -11.70 -8.08
C ASP A 83 -7.53 -10.54 -8.71
N VAL A 84 -7.77 -9.45 -7.98
CA VAL A 84 -8.38 -8.24 -8.54
C VAL A 84 -7.51 -7.67 -9.66
N ILE A 85 -6.19 -7.52 -9.44
CA ILE A 85 -5.29 -7.01 -10.46
C ILE A 85 -5.25 -7.94 -11.69
N GLU A 86 -5.04 -9.24 -11.48
CA GLU A 86 -4.84 -10.19 -12.57
C GLU A 86 -6.13 -10.60 -13.29
N GLN A 87 -7.25 -10.68 -12.57
CA GLN A 87 -8.52 -11.19 -13.11
C GLN A 87 -9.46 -10.06 -13.50
N LYS A 88 -9.44 -8.92 -12.79
CA LYS A 88 -10.35 -7.80 -13.07
C LYS A 88 -9.72 -6.76 -13.99
N PHE A 89 -8.48 -6.37 -13.74
CA PHE A 89 -7.83 -5.31 -14.53
C PHE A 89 -7.12 -5.79 -15.79
N PHE A 90 -6.57 -7.01 -15.80
CA PHE A 90 -5.83 -7.52 -16.98
C PHE A 90 -6.70 -8.24 -18.01
N LYS A 91 -7.84 -8.77 -17.60
CA LYS A 91 -8.74 -9.49 -18.50
C LYS A 91 -9.75 -8.55 -19.15
N SER A 92 -10.23 -8.95 -20.32
CA SER A 92 -11.35 -8.29 -20.96
C SER A 92 -12.68 -8.63 -20.25
N PRO A 93 -13.73 -7.79 -20.41
CA PRO A 93 -15.03 -8.05 -19.80
C PRO A 93 -15.59 -9.45 -20.08
N GLU A 94 -15.46 -9.93 -21.30
CA GLU A 94 -15.94 -11.27 -21.72
C GLU A 94 -15.19 -12.42 -21.05
N ASN A 95 -13.99 -12.18 -20.51
CA ASN A 95 -13.18 -13.15 -19.77
C ASN A 95 -13.21 -12.93 -18.24
N GLY A 96 -14.19 -12.16 -17.73
CA GLY A 96 -14.37 -11.91 -16.30
C GLY A 96 -13.67 -10.66 -15.76
N GLY A 97 -13.09 -9.85 -16.65
CA GLY A 97 -12.52 -8.54 -16.37
C GLY A 97 -13.57 -7.48 -16.04
N LEU A 98 -13.11 -6.29 -15.69
CA LEU A 98 -13.98 -5.12 -15.47
C LEU A 98 -14.71 -4.74 -16.76
N SER A 99 -15.96 -4.30 -16.63
CA SER A 99 -16.71 -3.73 -17.75
C SER A 99 -16.01 -2.49 -18.31
N ALA A 100 -16.22 -2.21 -19.59
CA ALA A 100 -15.80 -0.94 -20.18
C ALA A 100 -16.24 0.25 -19.30
N HIS A 101 -15.35 1.23 -19.13
CA HIS A 101 -15.52 2.43 -18.30
C HIS A 101 -15.44 2.23 -16.77
N LYS A 102 -15.22 1.02 -16.26
CA LYS A 102 -14.86 0.84 -14.85
C LYS A 102 -13.35 0.87 -14.66
N ILE A 103 -12.90 1.76 -13.78
CA ILE A 103 -11.49 1.89 -13.38
C ILE A 103 -11.24 1.40 -11.95
N SER A 104 -12.25 0.81 -11.32
CA SER A 104 -12.15 0.39 -9.93
C SER A 104 -13.01 -0.84 -9.61
N TYR A 105 -12.66 -1.50 -8.51
CA TYR A 105 -13.32 -2.69 -7.96
C TYR A 105 -13.31 -2.63 -6.44
N GLU A 106 -14.42 -2.96 -5.80
CA GLU A 106 -14.59 -3.00 -4.33
C GLU A 106 -15.18 -4.33 -3.89
N GLU A 107 -14.80 -4.77 -2.68
CA GLU A 107 -15.35 -5.96 -2.05
C GLU A 107 -15.13 -5.93 -0.53
N ILE A 108 -16.02 -6.60 0.21
CA ILE A 108 -15.81 -6.87 1.64
C ILE A 108 -14.95 -8.12 1.78
N VAL A 109 -13.74 -7.98 2.32
CA VAL A 109 -12.79 -9.08 2.53
C VAL A 109 -12.44 -9.20 4.00
N ALA A 110 -12.67 -10.37 4.58
CA ALA A 110 -12.48 -10.62 6.02
C ALA A 110 -13.15 -9.57 6.94
N GLY A 111 -14.28 -9.00 6.48
CA GLY A 111 -15.05 -7.99 7.21
C GLY A 111 -14.56 -6.55 7.03
N GLU A 112 -13.61 -6.28 6.12
CA GLU A 112 -13.14 -4.94 5.79
C GLU A 112 -13.48 -4.56 4.34
N ASP A 113 -13.89 -3.31 4.15
CA ASP A 113 -14.24 -2.72 2.85
C ASP A 113 -12.98 -2.27 2.11
N LEU A 114 -12.63 -3.00 1.05
CA LEU A 114 -11.42 -2.76 0.28
C LEU A 114 -11.75 -2.36 -1.14
N HIS A 115 -11.06 -1.32 -1.61
CA HIS A 115 -11.21 -0.77 -2.96
C HIS A 115 -9.87 -0.75 -3.67
N VAL A 116 -9.85 -1.15 -4.94
CA VAL A 116 -8.70 -1.01 -5.83
C VAL A 116 -9.11 -0.16 -7.02
N MET A 117 -8.36 0.90 -7.27
CA MET A 117 -8.57 1.80 -8.40
C MET A 117 -7.32 1.88 -9.27
N ARG A 118 -7.50 1.85 -10.59
CA ARG A 118 -6.46 2.19 -11.55
C ARG A 118 -6.22 3.70 -11.53
N SER A 119 -4.98 4.13 -11.27
CA SER A 119 -4.62 5.54 -11.20
C SER A 119 -3.56 5.89 -12.25
N ALA A 120 -3.68 7.10 -12.82
CA ALA A 120 -2.65 7.68 -13.69
C ALA A 120 -1.45 8.26 -12.91
N ASN A 121 -1.62 8.46 -11.59
CA ASN A 121 -0.59 8.96 -10.68
C ASN A 121 -0.68 8.14 -9.39
N ALA A 122 0.04 7.02 -9.36
CA ALA A 122 0.08 6.10 -8.22
C ALA A 122 1.28 6.42 -7.33
N GLY A 123 1.18 7.54 -6.60
CA GLY A 123 2.22 8.01 -5.67
C GLY A 123 3.49 8.54 -6.35
N CYS A 124 3.50 8.59 -7.67
CA CYS A 124 4.56 9.11 -8.52
C CYS A 124 3.99 9.35 -9.94
N PRO A 125 4.73 10.02 -10.86
CA PRO A 125 4.32 10.26 -12.25
C PRO A 125 4.19 9.00 -13.13
N HIS A 126 3.80 7.87 -12.54
CA HIS A 126 3.54 6.61 -13.20
C HIS A 126 2.12 6.12 -12.92
N THR A 127 1.58 5.41 -13.90
CA THR A 127 0.36 4.64 -13.72
C THR A 127 0.54 3.55 -12.68
N GLY A 128 -0.55 3.13 -12.05
CA GLY A 128 -0.52 2.11 -11.02
C GLY A 128 -1.90 1.86 -10.43
N TYR A 129 -1.91 1.35 -9.21
CA TYR A 129 -3.11 1.06 -8.45
C TYR A 129 -3.09 1.84 -7.15
N VAL A 130 -4.25 2.33 -6.73
CA VAL A 130 -4.46 2.85 -5.38
C VAL A 130 -5.39 1.88 -4.68
N ILE A 131 -4.95 1.38 -3.54
CA ILE A 131 -5.76 0.54 -2.66
C ILE A 131 -6.26 1.44 -1.53
N THR A 132 -7.55 1.38 -1.24
CA THR A 132 -8.17 2.10 -0.13
C THR A 132 -8.81 1.09 0.80
N ASN A 133 -8.60 1.26 2.10
CA ASN A 133 -9.35 0.54 3.12
C ASN A 133 -10.43 1.47 3.67
N GLY A 134 -11.67 1.30 3.20
CA GLY A 134 -12.83 2.08 3.61
C GLY A 134 -13.27 1.83 5.05
N SER A 135 -12.76 0.77 5.68
CA SER A 135 -13.01 0.48 7.09
C SER A 135 -12.00 1.14 8.02
N ARG A 136 -10.96 1.82 7.51
CA ARG A 136 -9.87 2.35 8.34
C ARG A 136 -9.56 3.80 8.02
N HIS A 137 -9.33 4.56 9.08
CA HIS A 137 -8.94 5.96 8.99
C HIS A 137 -7.43 6.15 9.05
N SER A 138 -6.95 7.21 8.40
CA SER A 138 -5.54 7.58 8.41
C SER A 138 -5.08 7.92 9.82
N HIS A 139 -3.84 7.56 10.13
CA HIS A 139 -3.17 7.92 11.39
C HIS A 139 -2.79 9.40 11.47
N PHE A 140 -2.81 10.09 10.33
CA PHE A 140 -2.51 11.51 10.24
C PHE A 140 -3.77 12.39 10.34
N ASP A 141 -4.85 11.97 9.68
CA ASP A 141 -6.13 12.68 9.65
C ASP A 141 -7.28 11.67 9.74
N SER A 142 -8.09 11.77 10.79
CA SER A 142 -9.20 10.84 11.01
C SER A 142 -10.35 11.01 10.02
N ASP A 143 -10.41 12.11 9.28
CA ASP A 143 -11.42 12.30 8.24
C ASP A 143 -11.04 11.58 6.93
N ASP A 144 -9.76 11.22 6.77
CA ASP A 144 -9.24 10.50 5.61
C ASP A 144 -9.24 8.99 5.82
N LEU A 145 -9.41 8.25 4.73
CA LEU A 145 -9.26 6.79 4.68
C LEU A 145 -7.81 6.38 4.47
N GLN A 146 -7.44 5.17 4.91
CA GLN A 146 -6.13 4.63 4.62
C GLN A 146 -5.99 4.27 3.14
N THR A 147 -4.91 4.76 2.51
CA THR A 147 -4.60 4.47 1.11
C THR A 147 -3.16 4.01 0.92
N LEU A 148 -2.95 3.15 -0.06
CA LEU A 148 -1.64 2.69 -0.52
C LEU A 148 -1.56 2.76 -2.03
N ALA A 149 -0.63 3.58 -2.52
CA ALA A 149 -0.37 3.72 -3.95
C ALA A 149 0.76 2.77 -4.39
N LEU A 150 0.49 1.97 -5.42
CA LEU A 150 1.38 0.97 -5.99
C LEU A 150 1.60 1.28 -7.48
N SER A 151 2.75 1.88 -7.82
CA SER A 151 3.09 2.17 -9.22
C SER A 151 3.37 0.89 -10.01
N ASP A 152 3.11 0.90 -11.32
CA ASP A 152 3.39 -0.25 -12.19
C ASP A 152 4.87 -0.69 -12.15
N PRO A 153 5.86 0.23 -12.20
CA PRO A 153 7.26 -0.18 -12.06
C PRO A 153 7.51 -0.90 -10.74
N TRP A 154 7.00 -0.37 -9.63
CA TRP A 154 7.21 -1.00 -8.33
C TRP A 154 6.54 -2.37 -8.24
N LEU A 155 5.30 -2.45 -8.72
CA LEU A 155 4.48 -3.66 -8.70
C LEU A 155 5.06 -4.77 -9.59
N PHE A 156 5.41 -4.46 -10.84
CA PHE A 156 5.75 -5.48 -11.85
C PHE A 156 7.23 -5.60 -12.18
N GLN A 157 8.05 -4.57 -11.93
CA GLN A 157 9.47 -4.56 -12.31
C GLN A 157 10.39 -4.68 -11.09
N ASN A 158 9.96 -4.21 -9.91
CA ASN A 158 10.78 -4.20 -8.70
C ASN A 158 10.37 -5.26 -7.67
N GLY A 159 9.61 -6.27 -8.10
CA GLY A 159 9.36 -7.50 -7.32
C GLY A 159 8.31 -7.39 -6.21
N LEU A 160 7.52 -6.31 -6.16
CA LEU A 160 6.45 -6.20 -5.16
C LEU A 160 5.34 -7.22 -5.43
N MET A 161 4.90 -7.43 -6.68
CA MET A 161 3.87 -8.44 -7.00
C MET A 161 4.35 -9.86 -6.63
N ASP A 162 5.61 -10.20 -6.92
CA ASP A 162 6.17 -11.49 -6.56
C ASP A 162 6.22 -11.69 -5.04
N PHE A 163 6.60 -10.65 -4.30
CA PHE A 163 6.56 -10.65 -2.85
C PHE A 163 5.14 -10.85 -2.30
N LEU A 164 4.14 -10.13 -2.83
CA LEU A 164 2.75 -10.28 -2.41
C LEU A 164 2.23 -11.70 -2.68
N LYS A 165 2.57 -12.29 -3.83
CA LYS A 165 2.22 -13.69 -4.16
C LYS A 165 2.86 -14.69 -3.21
N GLU A 166 4.14 -14.54 -2.92
CA GLU A 166 4.85 -15.38 -1.95
C GLU A 166 4.21 -15.27 -0.56
N LEU A 167 3.88 -14.04 -0.15
CA LEU A 167 3.27 -13.76 1.13
C LEU A 167 1.86 -14.38 1.26
N ALA A 168 1.02 -14.24 0.23
CA ALA A 168 -0.29 -14.87 0.18
C ALA A 168 -0.18 -16.40 0.31
N ASN A 169 0.74 -17.02 -0.45
CA ASN A 169 0.96 -18.47 -0.37
C ASN A 169 1.39 -18.93 1.03
N LYS A 170 2.33 -18.20 1.67
CA LYS A 170 2.79 -18.51 3.03
C LYS A 170 1.65 -18.43 4.04
N TYR A 171 0.83 -17.38 3.95
CA TYR A 171 -0.34 -17.21 4.81
C TYR A 171 -1.38 -18.32 4.63
N GLU A 172 -1.75 -18.63 3.39
CA GLU A 172 -2.71 -19.71 3.05
C GLU A 172 -2.24 -21.09 3.54
N GLN A 173 -0.93 -21.32 3.57
CA GLN A 173 -0.32 -22.56 4.06
C GLN A 173 -0.09 -22.57 5.58
N GLY A 174 -0.34 -21.46 6.29
CA GLY A 174 -0.06 -21.33 7.72
C GLY A 174 1.43 -21.34 8.07
N THR A 175 2.29 -20.90 7.14
CA THR A 175 3.76 -20.87 7.29
C THR A 175 4.36 -19.47 7.37
N LEU A 176 3.48 -18.46 7.47
CA LEU A 176 3.89 -17.07 7.65
C LEU A 176 4.49 -16.80 9.03
#